data_AF-A0A7Y2JW59-F1
#
_entry.id   AF-A0A7Y2JW59-F1
#
_cell.length_a   1.000
_cell.length_b   1.000
_cell.length_c   1.000
_cell.angle_alpha   90.00
_cell.angle_beta   90.00
_cell.angle_gamma   90.00
#
_symmetry.space_group_name_H-M   'P 1'
#
loop_
_entity.id
_entity.type
_entity.pdbx_description
1 polymer ?
#
loop_
_entity_poly.entity_id
_entity_poly.type
_entity_poly.pdbx_seq_one_letter_code
_entity_poly.pdbx_strand_id
1 'polypeptide(L)'
;MIEKLRTTRLRAAVVVLALPCFAQVTVGQEAGSPDRLTLMTAVEQALEAYPTVGATRAGRDAALGVLGEAKAAWFPTLHLTAMATRFEEAMIVTPIHGFTPGATPPFDETLIQGAATMSFTLFDGGARSARIRAARQEVGAAEASISASEQALIAVVAETYAQVLAQRETLTAHDLRLRALVTEQSRASQ
;
A
#
# COMPACT_ATOMS: atom_id res chain seq x y z
N MET A 1 15.29 55.81 22.11
CA MET A 1 13.87 56.15 21.90
C MET A 1 13.27 55.02 21.06
N ILE A 2 13.16 53.82 21.61
CA ILE A 2 12.07 53.27 22.45
C ILE A 2 10.78 53.03 21.64
N GLU A 3 10.32 51.77 21.68
CA GLU A 3 8.95 51.28 21.46
C GLU A 3 8.42 51.16 20.01
N LYS A 4 7.81 50.06 19.55
CA LYS A 4 7.13 48.95 20.24
C LYS A 4 7.30 47.63 19.47
N LEU A 5 7.88 46.63 20.13
CA LEU A 5 7.45 45.25 19.95
C LEU A 5 6.02 45.12 20.51
N ARG A 6 5.08 44.64 19.70
CA ARG A 6 3.85 44.00 20.20
C ARG A 6 3.61 42.69 19.46
N THR A 7 4.32 41.68 19.94
CA THR A 7 3.84 40.31 20.07
C THR A 7 2.37 40.28 20.49
N THR A 8 1.47 39.75 19.66
CA THR A 8 0.13 39.33 20.14
C THR A 8 -0.34 38.05 19.46
N ARG A 9 0.11 36.93 20.05
CA ARG A 9 -0.66 35.73 20.41
C ARG A 9 -1.39 34.98 19.30
N LEU A 10 -0.71 33.92 18.82
CA LEU A 10 -1.29 32.68 18.32
C LEU A 10 -2.50 32.27 19.19
N ARG A 11 -3.68 32.22 18.59
CA ARG A 11 -4.83 31.51 19.17
C ARG A 11 -4.82 30.09 18.61
N ALA A 12 -4.18 29.19 19.34
CA ALA A 12 -4.32 27.76 19.14
C ALA A 12 -5.76 27.37 19.51
N ALA A 13 -6.61 27.22 18.49
CA ALA A 13 -7.91 26.58 18.63
C ALA A 13 -7.67 25.06 18.69
N VAL A 14 -7.41 24.54 19.87
CA VAL A 14 -7.45 23.10 20.13
C VAL A 14 -8.91 22.70 20.17
N VAL A 15 -9.38 22.18 19.04
CA VAL A 15 -10.68 21.53 18.89
C VAL A 15 -10.67 20.29 19.78
N VAL A 16 -11.49 20.32 20.83
CA VAL A 16 -11.85 19.16 21.64
C VAL A 16 -12.68 18.23 20.76
N LEU A 17 -12.04 17.24 20.17
CA LEU A 17 -12.71 16.13 19.50
C LEU A 17 -12.94 15.02 20.53
N ALA A 18 -14.05 15.14 21.26
CA ALA A 18 -14.56 14.04 22.08
C ALA A 18 -15.07 12.94 21.15
N LEU A 19 -14.26 11.92 20.91
CA LEU A 19 -14.69 10.66 20.29
C LEU A 19 -14.69 9.55 21.35
N PRO A 20 -15.86 9.14 21.82
CA PRO A 20 -16.07 7.76 22.20
C PRO A 20 -17.26 7.24 21.39
N CYS A 21 -16.98 6.69 20.22
CA CYS A 21 -17.93 5.83 19.53
C CYS A 21 -17.23 4.53 19.16
N PHE A 22 -16.90 3.74 20.18
CA PHE A 22 -16.79 2.30 20.05
C PHE A 22 -18.12 1.70 20.52
N ALA A 23 -19.18 1.91 19.73
CA ALA A 23 -20.34 1.05 19.77
C ALA A 23 -20.10 -0.05 18.74
N GLN A 24 -19.63 -1.18 19.25
CA GLN A 24 -19.35 -2.39 18.49
C GLN A 24 -20.53 -2.72 17.58
N VAL A 25 -20.23 -2.91 16.30
CA VAL A 25 -21.15 -3.53 15.35
C VAL A 25 -21.53 -4.89 15.93
N THR A 26 -22.80 -5.05 16.26
CA THR A 26 -23.43 -6.34 16.48
C THR A 26 -23.47 -7.06 15.13
N VAL A 27 -22.43 -7.83 14.81
CA VAL A 27 -22.56 -8.89 13.81
C VAL A 27 -23.29 -10.04 14.49
N GLY A 28 -24.62 -9.92 14.49
CA GLY A 28 -25.48 -11.09 14.54
C GLY A 28 -25.35 -11.80 13.20
N GLN A 29 -24.46 -12.78 13.13
CA GLN A 29 -24.46 -13.76 12.07
C GLN A 29 -24.31 -15.13 12.71
N GLU A 30 -25.46 -15.68 13.11
CA GLU A 30 -25.63 -17.13 13.21
C GLU A 30 -25.39 -17.71 11.81
N ALA A 31 -24.22 -18.29 11.59
CA ALA A 31 -23.96 -19.12 10.43
C ALA A 31 -23.08 -20.30 10.84
N GLY A 32 -23.75 -21.44 11.02
CA GLY A 32 -23.14 -22.77 10.98
C GLY A 32 -22.56 -23.24 12.31
N SER A 33 -23.04 -24.39 12.76
CA SER A 33 -22.59 -25.14 13.93
C SER A 33 -21.07 -25.07 14.17
N PRO A 34 -20.60 -24.98 15.44
CA PRO A 34 -19.17 -24.90 15.77
C PRO A 34 -18.44 -26.25 15.62
N ASP A 35 -18.78 -27.06 14.62
CA ASP A 35 -18.31 -28.45 14.54
C ASP A 35 -17.74 -28.79 13.15
N ARG A 36 -16.40 -28.80 13.11
CA ARG A 36 -15.48 -29.19 12.01
C ARG A 36 -15.30 -28.19 10.86
N LEU A 37 -14.16 -27.49 10.92
CA LEU A 37 -13.54 -26.81 9.78
C LEU A 37 -13.47 -27.78 8.58
N THR A 38 -14.15 -27.46 7.48
CA THR A 38 -14.03 -28.22 6.22
C THR A 38 -12.85 -27.68 5.41
N LEU A 39 -12.30 -28.50 4.50
CA LEU A 39 -11.20 -28.06 3.63
C LEU A 39 -11.60 -26.84 2.80
N MET A 40 -12.82 -26.79 2.27
CA MET A 40 -13.26 -25.69 1.42
C MET A 40 -13.36 -24.38 2.21
N THR A 41 -13.96 -24.42 3.40
CA THR A 41 -14.03 -23.25 4.29
C THR A 41 -12.63 -22.78 4.73
N ALA A 42 -11.71 -23.71 4.96
CA ALA A 42 -10.33 -23.38 5.31
C ALA A 42 -9.60 -22.66 4.17
N VAL A 43 -9.82 -23.10 2.92
CA VAL A 43 -9.24 -22.48 1.72
C VAL A 43 -9.82 -21.08 1.49
N GLU A 44 -11.14 -20.92 1.59
CA GLU A 44 -11.80 -19.61 1.44
C GLU A 44 -11.27 -18.59 2.47
N GLN A 45 -11.22 -18.98 3.74
CA GLN A 45 -10.67 -18.14 4.82
C GLN A 45 -9.19 -17.80 4.59
N ALA A 46 -8.40 -18.76 4.09
CA ALA A 46 -7.00 -18.53 3.78
C ALA A 46 -6.83 -17.54 2.61
N LEU A 47 -7.57 -17.71 1.51
CA LEU A 47 -7.47 -16.80 0.35
C LEU A 47 -7.87 -15.35 0.68
N GLU A 48 -8.74 -15.15 1.66
CA GLU A 48 -9.14 -13.82 2.12
C GLU A 48 -8.08 -13.15 3.00
N ALA A 49 -7.47 -13.90 3.93
CA ALA A 49 -6.61 -13.33 4.96
C ALA A 49 -5.10 -13.46 4.69
N TYR A 50 -4.67 -14.29 3.73
CA TYR A 50 -3.25 -14.65 3.61
C TYR A 50 -2.39 -13.52 2.99
N PRO A 51 -1.33 -13.05 3.68
CA PRO A 51 -0.58 -11.88 3.25
C PRO A 51 0.11 -12.00 1.88
N THR A 52 0.52 -13.20 1.44
CA THR A 52 1.24 -13.34 0.16
C THR A 52 0.32 -13.07 -1.04
N VAL A 53 -0.96 -13.43 -0.94
CA VAL A 53 -1.97 -13.10 -1.96
C VAL A 53 -2.21 -11.58 -1.98
N GLY A 54 -2.25 -10.95 -0.81
CA GLY A 54 -2.28 -9.48 -0.71
C GLY A 54 -1.07 -8.81 -1.37
N ALA A 55 0.13 -9.33 -1.17
CA ALA A 55 1.36 -8.81 -1.77
C ALA A 55 1.38 -8.94 -3.30
N THR A 56 0.92 -10.09 -3.85
CA THR A 56 0.83 -10.26 -5.31
C THR A 56 -0.25 -9.36 -5.93
N ARG A 57 -1.37 -9.13 -5.25
CA ARG A 57 -2.39 -8.14 -5.66
C ARG A 57 -1.84 -6.72 -5.69
N ALA A 58 -1.11 -6.31 -4.65
CA ALA A 58 -0.40 -5.02 -4.65
C ALA A 58 0.62 -4.91 -5.78
N GLY A 59 1.30 -6.02 -6.13
CA GLY A 59 2.19 -6.09 -7.29
C GLY A 59 1.47 -5.85 -8.63
N ARG A 60 0.28 -6.42 -8.82
CA ARG A 60 -0.57 -6.13 -9.99
C ARG A 60 -1.00 -4.66 -10.02
N ASP A 61 -1.40 -4.11 -8.87
CA ASP A 61 -1.83 -2.71 -8.81
C ASP A 61 -0.67 -1.75 -9.16
N ALA A 62 0.56 -2.08 -8.74
CA ALA A 62 1.77 -1.36 -9.18
C ALA A 62 1.99 -1.48 -10.70
N ALA A 63 1.83 -2.67 -11.29
CA ALA A 63 1.94 -2.86 -12.74
C ALA A 63 0.87 -2.08 -13.51
N LEU A 64 -0.35 -2.00 -12.97
CA LEU A 64 -1.42 -1.14 -13.53
C LEU A 64 -1.04 0.34 -13.46
N GLY A 65 -0.35 0.77 -12.41
CA GLY A 65 0.23 2.11 -12.29
C GLY A 65 1.23 2.41 -13.41
N VAL A 66 2.15 1.48 -13.68
CA VAL A 66 3.14 1.58 -14.78
C VAL A 66 2.43 1.65 -16.14
N LEU A 67 1.38 0.85 -16.35
CA LEU A 67 0.56 0.94 -17.57
C LEU A 67 -0.14 2.31 -17.68
N GLY A 68 -0.59 2.87 -16.56
CA GLY A 68 -1.16 4.23 -16.48
C GLY A 68 -0.14 5.29 -16.90
N GLU A 69 1.08 5.23 -16.37
CA GLU A 69 2.18 6.12 -16.74
C GLU A 69 2.55 6.00 -18.24
N ALA A 70 2.64 4.77 -18.74
CA ALA A 70 2.90 4.52 -20.16
C ALA A 70 1.81 5.11 -21.07
N LYS A 71 0.55 5.09 -20.61
CA LYS A 71 -0.58 5.76 -21.31
C LYS A 71 -0.52 7.28 -21.17
N ALA A 72 -0.08 7.80 -20.03
CA ALA A 72 0.04 9.24 -19.80
C ALA A 72 1.02 9.91 -20.78
N ALA A 73 1.98 9.14 -21.31
CA ALA A 73 2.86 9.60 -22.37
C ALA A 73 2.13 10.11 -23.63
N TRP A 74 0.84 9.80 -23.82
CA TRP A 74 0.01 10.36 -24.90
C TRP A 74 -0.31 11.85 -24.76
N PHE A 75 -0.10 12.42 -23.57
CA PHE A 75 -0.42 13.80 -23.25
C PHE A 75 0.86 14.63 -23.10
N PRO A 76 0.76 15.97 -23.26
CA PRO A 76 1.87 16.86 -22.93
C PRO A 76 2.20 16.79 -21.44
N THR A 77 3.48 16.93 -21.12
CA THR A 77 3.93 17.06 -19.73
C THR A 77 4.06 18.53 -19.39
N LEU A 78 3.53 18.93 -18.23
CA LEU A 78 3.70 20.26 -17.66
C LEU A 78 4.58 20.15 -16.43
N HIS A 79 5.71 20.86 -16.45
CA HIS A 79 6.62 20.95 -15.33
C HIS A 79 6.55 22.34 -14.73
N LEU A 80 6.29 22.42 -13.43
CA LEU A 80 6.24 23.65 -12.66
C LEU A 80 7.36 23.62 -11.62
N THR A 81 8.21 24.63 -11.64
CA THR A 81 9.30 24.79 -10.66
C THR A 81 9.17 26.12 -9.97
N ALA A 82 9.31 26.13 -8.65
CA ALA A 82 9.44 27.33 -7.84
C ALA A 82 10.64 27.16 -6.91
N MET A 83 11.48 28.18 -6.82
CA MET A 83 12.69 28.19 -6.01
C MET A 83 12.75 29.51 -5.24
N ALA A 84 13.17 29.43 -3.98
CA ALA A 84 13.55 30.59 -3.18
C ALA A 84 14.99 30.40 -2.69
N THR A 85 15.85 31.36 -2.96
CA THR A 85 17.26 31.31 -2.57
C THR A 85 17.60 32.57 -1.81
N ARG A 86 18.28 32.42 -0.66
CA ARG A 86 18.78 33.55 0.12
C ARG A 86 20.29 33.65 0.01
N PHE A 87 20.79 34.85 -0.23
CA PHE A 87 22.20 35.19 -0.31
C PHE A 87 22.60 36.03 0.90
N GLU A 88 23.88 35.98 1.27
CA GLU A 88 24.45 36.78 2.37
C GLU A 88 24.58 38.26 1.99
N GLU A 89 24.77 38.54 0.70
CA GLU A 89 24.80 39.90 0.14
C GLU A 89 23.63 40.10 -0.83
N ALA A 90 23.16 41.34 -0.95
CA ALA A 90 22.05 41.68 -1.82
C ALA A 90 22.43 41.47 -3.29
N MET A 91 21.70 40.57 -3.97
CA MET A 91 21.95 40.15 -5.34
C MET A 91 20.99 40.84 -6.31
N ILE A 92 21.40 40.97 -7.57
CA ILE A 92 20.57 41.55 -8.63
C ILE A 92 19.39 40.61 -8.89
N VAL A 93 18.16 41.12 -8.72
CA VAL A 93 16.93 40.31 -8.84
C VAL A 93 16.53 40.03 -10.30
N THR A 94 16.98 40.84 -11.26
CA THR A 94 16.66 40.69 -12.69
C THR A 94 17.85 40.19 -13.53
N PRO A 95 17.62 39.32 -14.54
CA PRO A 95 18.68 38.90 -15.47
C PRO A 95 19.28 40.10 -16.21
N ILE A 96 20.61 40.14 -16.34
CA ILE A 96 21.38 41.22 -17.02
C ILE A 96 20.97 41.44 -18.49
N HIS A 97 20.16 40.55 -19.07
CA HIS A 97 19.74 40.58 -20.47
C HIS A 97 18.48 41.43 -20.70
N GLY A 98 17.79 41.85 -19.63
CA GLY A 98 16.67 42.80 -19.68
C GLY A 98 17.13 44.20 -19.28
N PHE A 99 17.86 44.90 -20.15
CA PHE A 99 18.29 46.27 -19.88
C PHE A 99 17.13 47.23 -20.17
N THR A 100 16.45 47.71 -19.13
CA THR A 100 15.57 48.90 -19.19
C THR A 100 16.40 50.14 -18.85
N PRO A 101 16.73 51.01 -19.84
CA PRO A 101 17.53 52.20 -19.57
C PRO A 101 16.84 53.10 -18.54
N GLY A 102 17.52 53.39 -17.43
CA GLY A 102 17.02 54.25 -16.35
C GLY A 102 16.39 53.54 -15.15
N ALA A 103 16.28 52.21 -15.16
CA ALA A 103 15.85 51.42 -14.00
C ALA A 103 17.05 50.73 -13.33
N THR A 104 17.47 51.18 -12.15
CA THR A 104 18.39 50.43 -11.30
C THR A 104 17.69 49.16 -10.83
N PRO A 105 18.23 47.95 -11.07
CA PRO A 105 17.58 46.73 -10.63
C PRO A 105 17.46 46.69 -9.10
N PRO A 106 16.34 46.21 -8.53
CA PRO A 106 16.24 46.04 -7.10
C PRO A 106 17.27 44.99 -6.65
N PHE A 107 17.91 45.27 -5.52
CA PHE A 107 18.80 44.34 -4.85
C PHE A 107 18.02 43.72 -3.69
N ASP A 108 18.03 42.39 -3.62
CA ASP A 108 17.39 41.65 -2.54
C ASP A 108 18.32 40.51 -2.09
N GLU A 109 18.33 40.21 -0.80
CA GLU A 109 19.00 39.03 -0.27
C GLU A 109 18.21 37.77 -0.65
N THR A 110 16.90 37.87 -0.90
CA THR A 110 16.03 36.73 -1.18
C THR A 110 15.51 36.77 -2.61
N LEU A 111 15.92 35.80 -3.43
CA LEU A 111 15.46 35.64 -4.80
C LEU A 111 14.39 34.55 -4.86
N ILE A 112 13.21 34.90 -5.36
CA ILE A 112 12.13 33.96 -5.66
C ILE A 112 12.00 33.83 -7.18
N GLN A 113 12.09 32.61 -7.69
CA GLN A 113 12.02 32.31 -9.11
C GLN A 113 11.00 31.21 -9.36
N GLY A 114 10.18 31.39 -10.40
CA GLY A 114 9.23 30.39 -10.85
C GLY A 114 9.36 30.18 -12.35
N ALA A 115 9.23 28.93 -12.79
CA ALA A 115 9.19 28.60 -14.22
C ALA A 115 8.16 27.50 -14.49
N ALA A 116 7.55 27.57 -15.66
CA ALA A 116 6.62 26.58 -16.18
C ALA A 116 7.11 26.13 -17.55
N THR A 117 7.34 24.84 -17.73
CA THR A 117 7.80 24.25 -19.00
C THR A 117 6.82 23.19 -19.46
N MET A 118 6.32 23.32 -20.69
CA MET A 118 5.46 22.32 -21.32
C MET A 118 6.23 21.59 -22.41
N SER A 119 6.20 20.26 -22.39
CA SER A 119 6.86 19.43 -23.40
C SER A 119 5.87 18.45 -24.04
N PHE A 120 5.89 18.35 -25.37
CA PHE A 120 5.05 17.42 -26.11
C PHE A 120 5.82 16.80 -27.27
N THR A 121 5.90 15.47 -27.28
CA THR A 121 6.50 14.72 -28.38
C THR A 121 5.45 14.46 -29.45
N LEU A 122 5.60 15.09 -30.61
CA LEU A 122 4.70 14.93 -31.76
C LEU A 122 4.87 13.59 -32.47
N PHE A 123 6.11 13.11 -32.56
CA PHE A 123 6.43 11.86 -33.24
C PHE A 123 7.60 11.16 -32.55
N ASP A 124 7.44 9.87 -32.24
CA ASP A 124 8.44 9.07 -31.52
C ASP A 124 8.71 7.71 -32.20
N GLY A 125 8.34 7.56 -33.48
CA GLY A 125 8.55 6.32 -34.24
C GLY A 125 7.76 5.11 -33.72
N GLY A 126 6.72 5.30 -32.89
CA GLY A 126 5.91 4.22 -32.33
C GLY A 126 6.42 3.69 -30.99
N ALA A 127 7.43 4.32 -30.40
CA ALA A 127 7.99 3.95 -29.10
C ALA A 127 6.93 3.95 -27.98
N ARG A 128 6.00 4.91 -27.98
CA ARG A 128 4.89 4.99 -27.02
C ARG A 128 3.97 3.76 -27.09
N SER A 129 3.58 3.35 -28.28
CA SER A 129 2.75 2.16 -28.48
C SER A 129 3.47 0.88 -28.05
N ALA A 130 4.77 0.77 -28.32
CA ALA A 130 5.58 -0.35 -27.86
C ALA A 130 5.65 -0.42 -26.34
N ARG A 131 5.89 0.70 -25.66
CA ARG A 131 5.91 0.79 -24.18
C ARG A 131 4.57 0.40 -23.56
N ILE A 132 3.45 0.86 -24.12
CA ILE A 132 2.11 0.48 -23.63
C ILE A 132 1.86 -1.02 -23.79
N ARG A 133 2.30 -1.63 -24.90
CA ARG A 133 2.18 -3.07 -25.10
C ARG A 133 3.02 -3.84 -24.07
N ALA A 134 4.26 -3.41 -23.84
CA ALA A 134 5.14 -4.03 -22.85
C ALA A 134 4.52 -3.95 -21.44
N ALA A 135 4.11 -2.77 -20.99
CA ALA A 135 3.45 -2.59 -19.69
C ALA A 135 2.16 -3.41 -19.55
N ARG A 136 1.41 -3.62 -20.64
CA ARG A 136 0.23 -4.51 -20.61
C ARG A 136 0.62 -5.98 -20.40
N GLN A 137 1.72 -6.43 -21.00
CA GLN A 137 2.22 -7.80 -20.75
C GLN A 137 2.72 -7.96 -19.31
N GLU A 138 3.32 -6.91 -18.73
CA GLU A 138 3.71 -6.91 -17.31
C GLU A 138 2.50 -7.03 -16.38
N VAL A 139 1.39 -6.34 -16.68
CA VAL A 139 0.12 -6.54 -15.95
C VAL A 139 -0.35 -7.98 -16.06
N GLY A 140 -0.33 -8.58 -17.26
CA GLY A 140 -0.70 -9.98 -17.44
C GLY A 140 0.21 -10.96 -16.68
N ALA A 141 1.52 -10.67 -16.62
CA ALA A 141 2.45 -11.45 -15.81
C ALA A 141 2.16 -11.32 -14.30
N ALA A 142 1.78 -10.13 -13.82
CA ALA A 142 1.38 -9.92 -12.44
C ALA A 142 0.08 -10.66 -12.10
N GLU A 143 -0.90 -10.68 -13.02
CA GLU A 143 -2.13 -11.48 -12.87
C GLU A 143 -1.82 -12.98 -12.78
N ALA A 144 -0.93 -13.49 -13.65
CA ALA A 144 -0.49 -14.88 -13.57
C ALA A 144 0.21 -15.21 -12.25
N SER A 145 0.97 -14.26 -11.70
CA SER A 145 1.62 -14.38 -10.38
C SER A 145 0.60 -14.48 -9.23
N ILE A 146 -0.50 -13.72 -9.29
CA ILE A 146 -1.60 -13.85 -8.33
C ILE A 146 -2.18 -15.26 -8.41
N SER A 147 -2.54 -15.74 -9.60
CA SER A 147 -3.10 -17.08 -9.77
C SER A 147 -2.15 -18.17 -9.27
N ALA A 148 -0.85 -18.05 -9.55
CA ALA A 148 0.16 -18.98 -9.05
C ALA A 148 0.26 -18.96 -7.51
N SER A 149 0.21 -17.78 -6.89
CA SER A 149 0.24 -17.64 -5.43
C SER A 149 -1.03 -18.21 -4.78
N GLU A 150 -2.19 -18.01 -5.38
CA GLU A 150 -3.46 -18.56 -4.90
C GLU A 150 -3.45 -20.10 -5.00
N GLN A 151 -3.00 -20.66 -6.12
CA GLN A 151 -2.84 -22.11 -6.29
C GLN A 151 -1.85 -22.72 -5.30
N ALA A 152 -0.70 -22.07 -5.08
CA ALA A 152 0.28 -22.52 -4.10
C ALA A 152 -0.30 -22.51 -2.68
N LEU A 153 -1.06 -21.47 -2.32
CA LEU A 153 -1.72 -21.39 -1.02
C LEU A 153 -2.76 -22.51 -0.85
N ILE A 154 -3.58 -22.77 -1.88
CA ILE A 154 -4.57 -23.86 -1.85
C ILE A 154 -3.88 -25.19 -1.60
N ALA A 155 -2.76 -25.47 -2.27
CA ALA A 155 -1.99 -26.69 -2.08
C ALA A 155 -1.45 -26.82 -0.65
N VAL A 156 -0.87 -25.75 -0.10
CA VAL A 156 -0.36 -25.71 1.28
C VAL A 156 -1.48 -25.93 2.30
N VAL A 157 -2.64 -25.31 2.10
CA VAL A 157 -3.80 -25.47 2.99
C VAL A 157 -4.33 -26.90 2.93
N ALA A 158 -4.42 -27.49 1.74
CA ALA A 158 -4.86 -28.88 1.56
C ALA A 158 -3.93 -29.87 2.25
N GLU A 159 -2.61 -29.70 2.09
CA GLU A 159 -1.61 -30.51 2.76
C GLU A 159 -1.71 -30.38 4.29
N THR A 160 -1.75 -29.14 4.79
CA THR A 160 -1.84 -28.86 6.23
C THR A 160 -3.13 -29.44 6.82
N TYR A 161 -4.24 -29.34 6.11
CA TYR A 161 -5.52 -29.91 6.54
C TYR A 161 -5.44 -31.44 6.68
N ALA A 162 -4.86 -32.13 5.69
CA ALA A 162 -4.67 -33.58 5.73
C ALA A 162 -3.74 -34.01 6.88
N GLN A 163 -2.66 -33.26 7.12
CA GLN A 163 -1.76 -33.51 8.24
C GLN A 163 -2.47 -33.38 9.60
N VAL A 164 -3.28 -32.33 9.79
CA VAL A 164 -4.07 -32.15 11.02
C VAL A 164 -5.07 -33.27 11.21
N LEU A 165 -5.73 -33.74 10.14
CA LEU A 165 -6.66 -34.86 10.22
C LEU A 165 -5.96 -36.15 10.67
N ALA A 166 -4.82 -36.49 10.06
CA ALA A 166 -4.04 -37.67 10.41
C ALA A 166 -3.51 -37.62 11.87
N GLN A 167 -3.09 -36.44 12.34
CA GLN A 167 -2.68 -36.24 13.73
C GLN A 167 -3.84 -36.44 14.71
N ARG A 168 -5.05 -35.96 14.37
CA ARG A 168 -6.25 -36.18 15.19
C ARG A 168 -6.61 -37.66 15.31
N GLU A 169 -6.51 -38.42 14.22
CA GLU A 169 -6.74 -39.86 14.24
C GLU A 169 -5.71 -40.57 15.13
N THR A 170 -4.44 -40.17 15.04
CA THR A 170 -3.37 -40.71 15.88
C THR A 170 -3.61 -40.43 17.37
N LEU A 171 -4.00 -39.20 17.73
CA LEU A 171 -4.37 -38.85 19.11
C LEU A 171 -5.56 -39.68 19.60
N THR A 172 -6.58 -39.85 18.75
CA THR A 172 -7.75 -40.67 19.08
C THR A 172 -7.36 -42.13 19.37
N ALA A 173 -6.45 -42.71 18.58
CA ALA A 173 -5.92 -44.05 18.80
C ALA A 173 -5.13 -44.16 20.12
N HIS A 174 -4.32 -43.15 20.45
CA HIS A 174 -3.60 -43.08 21.72
C HIS A 174 -4.56 -43.00 22.92
N ASP A 175 -5.60 -42.18 22.83
CA ASP A 175 -6.61 -42.05 23.88
C ASP A 175 -7.36 -43.37 24.13
N LEU A 176 -7.74 -44.06 23.06
CA LEU A 176 -8.37 -45.39 23.17
C LEU A 176 -7.44 -46.39 23.84
N ARG A 177 -6.15 -46.39 23.49
CA ARG A 177 -5.14 -47.25 24.11
C ARG A 177 -4.98 -46.95 25.60
N LEU A 178 -4.94 -45.68 26.00
CA LEU A 178 -4.84 -45.29 27.41
C LEU A 178 -6.08 -45.73 28.20
N ARG A 179 -7.28 -45.53 27.67
CA ARG A 179 -8.53 -45.97 28.31
C ARG A 179 -8.58 -47.48 28.51
N ALA A 180 -8.14 -48.25 27.52
CA ALA A 180 -8.02 -49.70 27.63
C ALA A 180 -7.04 -50.11 28.74
N LEU A 181 -5.85 -49.48 28.80
CA LEU A 181 -4.84 -49.75 29.83
C LEU A 181 -5.34 -49.43 31.25
N VAL A 182 -6.04 -48.31 31.44
CA VAL A 182 -6.64 -47.93 32.73
C VAL A 182 -7.69 -48.96 33.16
N THR A 183 -8.49 -49.45 32.20
CA THR A 183 -9.51 -50.47 32.48
C THR A 183 -8.86 -51.78 32.94
N GLU A 184 -7.81 -52.25 32.26
CA GLU A 184 -7.06 -53.45 32.67
C GLU A 184 -6.37 -53.30 34.03
N GLN A 185 -5.77 -52.13 34.31
CA GLN A 185 -5.18 -51.85 35.61
C GLN A 185 -6.22 -51.95 36.74
N SER A 186 -7.42 -51.39 36.55
CA SER A 186 -8.49 -51.42 37.55
C SER A 186 -8.99 -52.83 37.84
N ARG A 187 -8.96 -53.73 36.84
CA ARG A 187 -9.31 -55.15 37.00
C ARG A 187 -8.25 -55.92 37.77
N ALA A 188 -6.98 -55.59 37.58
CA ALA A 188 -5.86 -56.27 38.25
C ALA A 188 -5.69 -55.88 39.73
N SER A 189 -6.27 -54.75 40.17
CA SER A 189 -6.18 -54.25 41.54
C SER A 189 -7.33 -54.64 42.47
N GLN A 190 -8.33 -55.39 41.97
CA GLN A 190 -9.45 -55.95 42.75
C GLN A 190 -9.18 -57.41 43.10
#